data_AF-A0A8C2TA63-F1
#
_entry.id   AF-A0A8C2TA63-F1
#
_cell.length_a   1.000
_cell.length_b   1.000
_cell.length_c   1.000
_cell.angle_alpha   90.00
_cell.angle_beta   90.00
_cell.angle_gamma   90.00
#
_symmetry.space_group_name_H-M   'P 1'
#
loop_
_entity.id
_entity.type
_entity.pdbx_description
1 polymer ?
#
loop_
_entity_poly.entity_id
_entity_poly.type
_entity_poly.pdbx_seq_one_letter_code
_entity_poly.pdbx_strand_id
1 'polypeptide(L)'
;MVEAWYMDESQEDQRAPHRLEPNRAVSLEQLRRLGVAYRRLDADNYETDPRLKEIREAENYSWMDIVTIHKDKLPNYEEKIKTFYEEHLHLDDEIRYILDGSGYFDVRDKDDKWIRISMEKGDMITLPAGIYHRFTLDENVCYHKLPYVLMTNRCHKFSFISSAVTASHCHVYP
;
A
#
# COMPACT_ATOMS: atom_id res chain seq x y z
N MET A 1 15.19 -6.61 -1.31
CA MET A 1 14.15 -7.67 -1.34
C MET A 1 13.16 -7.29 -0.27
N VAL A 2 11.86 -7.30 -0.55
CA VAL A 2 10.85 -6.90 0.43
C VAL A 2 10.98 -7.75 1.70
N GLU A 3 10.88 -7.10 2.85
CA GLU A 3 10.89 -7.77 4.14
C GLU A 3 9.47 -7.80 4.73
N ALA A 4 9.12 -8.95 5.30
CA ALA A 4 7.90 -9.10 6.09
C ALA A 4 8.17 -9.96 7.33
N TRP A 5 7.47 -9.67 8.43
CA TRP A 5 7.67 -10.35 9.72
C TRP A 5 6.42 -10.32 10.59
N TYR A 6 6.34 -11.23 11.55
CA TYR A 6 5.31 -11.17 12.59
C TYR A 6 5.63 -10.08 13.61
N MET A 7 4.59 -9.38 14.05
CA MET A 7 4.70 -8.28 14.99
C MET A 7 4.70 -8.73 16.46
N ASP A 8 5.36 -7.95 17.32
CA ASP A 8 5.16 -8.01 18.77
C ASP A 8 3.81 -7.43 19.22
N GLU A 9 3.51 -7.54 20.52
CA GLU A 9 2.30 -6.99 21.15
C GLU A 9 2.58 -5.65 21.86
N SER A 10 3.68 -4.97 21.53
CA SER A 10 4.07 -3.71 22.17
C SER A 10 3.08 -2.59 21.85
N GLN A 11 2.92 -1.66 22.79
CA GLN A 11 2.16 -0.41 22.61
C GLN A 11 3.07 0.77 22.26
N GLU A 12 4.31 0.50 21.86
CA GLU A 12 5.22 1.51 21.32
C GLU A 12 4.66 2.18 20.05
N ASP A 13 5.39 3.18 19.55
CA ASP A 13 4.98 3.92 18.37
C ASP A 13 4.79 2.97 17.19
N GLN A 14 3.58 2.96 16.61
CA GLN A 14 3.20 2.14 15.47
C GLN A 14 4.18 2.18 14.28
N ARG A 15 4.96 3.25 14.17
CA ARG A 15 5.96 3.48 13.12
C ARG A 15 7.26 2.73 13.36
N ALA A 16 7.50 2.23 14.57
CA ALA A 16 8.66 1.40 14.88
C ALA A 16 8.54 0.03 14.18
N PRO A 17 9.63 -0.74 13.99
CA PRO A 17 9.56 -2.01 13.27
C PRO A 17 8.69 -3.10 13.94
N HIS A 18 8.53 -3.09 15.27
CA HIS A 18 7.76 -4.07 16.03
C HIS A 18 8.11 -5.53 15.70
N ARG A 19 9.41 -5.88 15.59
CA ARG A 19 9.84 -7.26 15.32
C ARG A 19 9.78 -8.08 16.61
N LEU A 20 9.31 -9.32 16.51
CA LEU A 20 9.46 -10.30 17.60
C LEU A 20 10.95 -10.55 17.91
N GLU A 21 11.22 -10.91 19.17
CA GLU A 21 12.54 -11.34 19.66
C GLU A 21 12.42 -12.79 20.18
N PRO A 22 12.90 -13.81 19.44
CA PRO A 22 13.61 -13.74 18.16
C PRO A 22 12.70 -13.44 16.97
N ASN A 23 13.27 -12.81 15.92
CA ASN A 23 12.53 -12.43 14.72
C ASN A 23 11.90 -13.64 14.02
N ARG A 24 10.62 -13.51 13.65
CA ARG A 24 9.88 -14.48 12.86
C ARG A 24 9.53 -13.89 11.50
N ALA A 25 10.44 -14.03 10.55
CA ALA A 25 10.27 -13.55 9.19
C ALA A 25 9.15 -14.29 8.44
N VAL A 26 8.54 -13.61 7.48
CA VAL A 26 7.49 -14.12 6.60
C VAL A 26 7.99 -14.04 5.15
N SER A 27 7.93 -15.16 4.45
CA SER A 27 8.33 -15.25 3.05
C SER A 27 7.24 -14.73 2.10
N LEU A 28 7.64 -14.33 0.89
CA LEU A 28 6.71 -13.99 -0.18
C LEU A 28 5.73 -15.12 -0.52
N GLU A 29 6.15 -16.38 -0.39
CA GLU A 29 5.26 -17.52 -0.61
C GLU A 29 4.15 -17.58 0.43
N GLN A 30 4.46 -17.28 1.70
CA GLN A 30 3.45 -17.19 2.76
C GLN A 30 2.47 -16.04 2.50
N LEU A 31 2.97 -14.86 2.10
CA LEU A 31 2.11 -13.74 1.71
C LEU A 31 1.19 -14.12 0.53
N ARG A 32 1.72 -14.81 -0.48
CA ARG A 32 0.91 -15.31 -1.60
C ARG A 32 -0.19 -16.28 -1.18
N ARG A 33 0.04 -17.10 -0.15
CA ARG A 33 -0.99 -17.99 0.43
C ARG A 33 -2.10 -17.24 1.16
N LEU A 34 -1.86 -15.98 1.54
CA LEU A 34 -2.88 -15.04 2.04
C LEU A 34 -3.55 -14.24 0.92
N GLY A 35 -3.15 -14.46 -0.34
CA GLY A 35 -3.63 -13.73 -1.51
C GLY A 35 -2.92 -12.40 -1.76
N VAL A 36 -1.93 -12.05 -0.92
CA VAL A 36 -1.11 -10.84 -1.11
C VAL A 36 -0.12 -11.07 -2.25
N ALA A 37 -0.20 -10.24 -3.29
CA ALA A 37 0.75 -10.28 -4.41
C ALA A 37 1.78 -9.15 -4.28
N TYR A 38 3.03 -9.45 -4.65
CA TYR A 38 4.14 -8.51 -4.60
C TYR A 38 4.90 -8.52 -5.92
N ARG A 39 5.31 -7.33 -6.38
CA ARG A 39 6.18 -7.13 -7.54
C ARG A 39 7.18 -6.01 -7.27
N ARG A 40 8.37 -6.11 -7.85
CA ARG A 40 9.38 -5.05 -7.86
C ARG A 40 9.48 -4.45 -9.26
N LEU A 41 9.36 -3.13 -9.34
CA LEU A 41 9.37 -2.36 -10.59
C LEU A 41 10.35 -1.18 -10.50
N ASP A 42 10.60 -0.53 -11.63
CA ASP A 42 11.45 0.66 -11.71
C ASP A 42 10.64 1.94 -11.48
N ALA A 43 10.64 2.40 -10.22
CA ALA A 43 9.88 3.58 -9.81
C ALA A 43 10.34 4.88 -10.48
N ASP A 44 11.58 4.96 -10.99
CA ASP A 44 12.06 6.16 -11.67
C ASP A 44 11.43 6.33 -13.06
N ASN A 45 10.93 5.23 -13.65
CA ASN A 45 10.33 5.21 -14.98
C ASN A 45 8.84 4.85 -14.97
N TYR A 46 8.15 4.98 -13.83
CA TYR A 46 6.77 4.48 -13.64
C TYR A 46 5.76 4.97 -14.71
N GLU A 47 5.94 6.18 -15.27
CA GLU A 47 5.05 6.72 -16.31
C GLU A 47 5.13 5.97 -17.64
N THR A 48 6.29 5.38 -17.94
CA THR A 48 6.59 4.73 -19.22
C THR A 48 7.02 3.27 -19.08
N ASP A 49 7.00 2.71 -17.86
CA ASP A 49 7.41 1.34 -17.59
C ASP A 49 6.49 0.34 -18.31
N PRO A 50 6.99 -0.40 -19.33
CA PRO A 50 6.19 -1.38 -20.04
C PRO A 50 5.73 -2.52 -19.11
N ARG A 51 6.48 -2.84 -18.05
CA ARG A 51 6.10 -3.89 -17.09
C ARG A 51 4.88 -3.47 -16.27
N LEU A 52 4.83 -2.20 -15.85
CA LEU A 52 3.64 -1.66 -15.18
C LEU A 52 2.43 -1.72 -16.11
N LYS A 53 2.59 -1.35 -17.37
CA LYS A 53 1.53 -1.46 -18.39
C LYS A 53 1.03 -2.90 -18.54
N GLU A 54 1.93 -3.87 -18.70
CA GLU A 54 1.58 -5.29 -18.80
C GLU A 54 0.80 -5.80 -17.58
N ILE A 55 1.23 -5.42 -16.36
CA ILE A 55 0.52 -5.79 -15.13
C ILE A 55 -0.88 -5.20 -15.11
N ARG A 56 -1.02 -3.92 -15.48
CA ARG A 56 -2.31 -3.24 -15.51
C ARG A 56 -3.27 -3.87 -16.50
N GLU A 57 -2.79 -4.25 -17.68
CA GLU A 57 -3.60 -4.92 -18.70
C GLU A 57 -4.00 -6.34 -18.25
N ALA A 58 -3.06 -7.11 -17.70
CA ALA A 58 -3.32 -8.48 -17.24
C ALA A 58 -4.27 -8.55 -16.04
N GLU A 59 -4.18 -7.59 -15.12
CA GLU A 59 -4.96 -7.53 -13.87
C GLU A 59 -6.16 -6.55 -13.97
N ASN A 60 -6.39 -5.98 -15.15
CA ASN A 60 -7.50 -5.06 -15.48
C ASN A 60 -7.54 -3.78 -14.60
N TYR A 61 -6.39 -3.18 -14.32
CA TYR A 61 -6.26 -1.92 -13.61
C TYR A 61 -6.44 -0.71 -14.55
N SER A 62 -7.71 -0.40 -14.82
CA SER A 62 -8.09 0.66 -15.76
C SER A 62 -7.84 2.08 -15.25
N TRP A 63 -7.69 2.29 -13.94
CA TRP A 63 -7.51 3.60 -13.30
C TRP A 63 -6.23 3.68 -12.49
N MET A 64 -5.61 4.87 -12.49
CA MET A 64 -4.35 5.16 -11.81
C MET A 64 -4.29 6.61 -11.31
N ASP A 65 -3.95 6.86 -10.04
CA ASP A 65 -3.64 8.19 -9.48
C ASP A 65 -2.30 8.18 -8.75
N ILE A 66 -1.75 9.36 -8.47
CA ILE A 66 -0.60 9.54 -7.59
C ILE A 66 -1.07 10.24 -6.31
N VAL A 67 -0.89 9.56 -5.17
CA VAL A 67 -1.17 10.14 -3.85
C VAL A 67 0.16 10.38 -3.15
N THR A 68 0.37 11.60 -2.65
CA THR A 68 1.53 11.89 -1.80
C THR A 68 1.09 12.06 -0.35
N ILE A 69 1.44 11.09 0.50
CA ILE A 69 1.27 11.24 1.95
C ILE A 69 2.39 12.15 2.44
N HIS A 70 2.05 13.40 2.79
CA HIS A 70 2.92 14.40 3.41
C HIS A 70 2.06 15.46 4.08
N LYS A 71 2.49 15.98 5.25
CA LYS A 71 1.74 16.98 6.04
C LYS A 71 1.22 18.15 5.21
N ASP A 72 2.08 18.73 4.37
CA ASP A 72 1.74 19.91 3.57
C ASP A 72 0.96 19.61 2.28
N LYS A 73 0.93 18.35 1.82
CA LYS A 73 0.34 17.98 0.52
C LYS A 73 -0.95 17.20 0.63
N LEU A 74 -1.15 16.48 1.74
CA LEU A 74 -2.33 15.66 1.96
C LEU A 74 -3.36 16.45 2.77
N PRO A 75 -4.52 16.82 2.20
CA PRO A 75 -5.58 17.47 2.97
C PRO A 75 -6.08 16.56 4.10
N ASN A 76 -6.34 17.14 5.27
CA ASN A 76 -6.71 16.41 6.49
C ASN A 76 -5.71 15.30 6.85
N TYR A 77 -4.41 15.58 6.69
CA TYR A 77 -3.32 14.63 6.92
C TYR A 77 -3.47 13.82 8.21
N GLU A 78 -3.65 14.49 9.36
CA GLU A 78 -3.71 13.86 10.69
C GLU A 78 -4.93 12.92 10.84
N GLU A 79 -6.06 13.25 10.22
CA GLU A 79 -7.24 12.39 10.21
C GLU A 79 -7.02 11.18 9.28
N LYS A 80 -6.49 11.42 8.06
CA LYS A 80 -6.27 10.37 7.07
C LYS A 80 -5.27 9.31 7.54
N ILE A 81 -4.14 9.70 8.13
CA ILE A 81 -3.15 8.74 8.65
C ILE A 81 -3.72 7.91 9.81
N LYS A 82 -4.62 8.49 10.62
CA LYS A 82 -5.32 7.72 11.64
C LYS A 82 -6.26 6.69 11.01
N THR A 83 -7.08 7.09 10.05
CA THR A 83 -7.97 6.17 9.32
C THR A 83 -7.21 5.08 8.58
N PHE A 84 -6.05 5.38 8.00
CA PHE A 84 -5.22 4.37 7.34
C PHE A 84 -4.70 3.31 8.33
N TYR A 85 -4.44 3.69 9.58
CA TYR A 85 -3.93 2.77 10.59
C TYR A 85 -5.01 2.01 11.36
N GLU A 86 -6.26 2.49 11.35
CA GLU A 86 -7.39 1.71 11.85
C GLU A 86 -7.54 0.42 11.03
N GLU A 87 -7.71 -0.72 11.68
CA GLU A 87 -7.90 -2.00 10.99
C GLU A 87 -9.17 -1.95 10.14
N HIS A 88 -9.02 -2.19 8.84
CA HIS A 88 -10.13 -2.13 7.88
C HIS A 88 -9.97 -3.18 6.79
N LEU A 89 -11.01 -3.28 5.95
CA LEU A 89 -11.00 -4.09 4.75
C LEU A 89 -11.66 -3.33 3.60
N HIS A 90 -11.42 -3.81 2.39
CA HIS A 90 -12.03 -3.29 1.18
C HIS A 90 -12.76 -4.40 0.44
N LEU A 91 -13.89 -4.05 -0.19
CA LEU A 91 -14.64 -4.96 -1.07
C LEU A 91 -13.97 -5.19 -2.44
N ASP A 92 -12.88 -4.48 -2.70
CA ASP A 92 -12.05 -4.60 -3.89
C ASP A 92 -10.60 -4.71 -3.44
N ASP A 93 -9.75 -5.18 -4.34
CA ASP A 93 -8.32 -5.23 -4.09
C ASP A 93 -7.75 -3.82 -3.85
N GLU A 94 -6.81 -3.73 -2.92
CA GLU A 94 -6.03 -2.55 -2.66
C GLU A 94 -4.66 -2.69 -3.32
N ILE A 95 -4.41 -1.86 -4.32
CA ILE A 95 -3.15 -1.87 -5.06
C ILE A 95 -2.38 -0.59 -4.78
N ARG A 96 -1.11 -0.74 -4.40
CA ARG A 96 -0.19 0.35 -4.05
C ARG A 96 1.17 0.09 -4.66
N TYR A 97 1.70 1.07 -5.39
CA TYR A 97 3.05 1.03 -5.94
C TYR A 97 3.86 2.24 -5.48
N ILE A 98 4.89 1.99 -4.67
CA ILE A 98 5.66 3.04 -3.98
C ILE A 98 6.66 3.68 -4.94
N LEU A 99 6.54 4.99 -5.14
CA LEU A 99 7.41 5.76 -6.05
C LEU A 99 8.62 6.38 -5.34
N ASP A 100 8.47 6.73 -4.06
CA ASP A 100 9.54 7.25 -3.21
C ASP A 100 9.16 7.07 -1.74
N GLY A 101 10.14 7.07 -0.83
CA GLY A 101 9.91 6.85 0.60
C GLY A 101 9.58 5.39 0.96
N SER A 102 9.02 5.21 2.16
CA SER A 102 8.73 3.89 2.73
C SER A 102 7.56 3.91 3.72
N GLY A 103 7.04 2.73 4.03
CA GLY A 103 5.97 2.53 5.02
C GLY A 103 5.64 1.06 5.23
N TYR A 104 4.70 0.80 6.14
CA TYR A 104 4.27 -0.53 6.53
C TYR A 104 2.82 -0.80 6.13
N PHE A 105 2.60 -1.96 5.52
CA PHE A 105 1.28 -2.58 5.46
C PHE A 105 1.25 -3.73 6.44
N ASP A 106 0.30 -3.69 7.38
CA ASP A 106 0.06 -4.81 8.28
C ASP A 106 -1.15 -5.58 7.77
N VAL A 107 -1.04 -6.91 7.69
CA VAL A 107 -2.13 -7.81 7.26
C VAL A 107 -2.35 -8.91 8.29
N ARG A 108 -3.60 -9.38 8.42
CA ARG A 108 -3.92 -10.56 9.23
C ARG A 108 -3.54 -11.85 8.51
N ASP A 109 -2.91 -12.77 9.24
CA ASP A 109 -2.77 -14.15 8.80
C ASP A 109 -4.02 -14.98 9.16
N LYS A 110 -3.97 -16.30 8.92
CA LYS A 110 -5.10 -17.20 9.16
C LYS A 110 -5.40 -17.44 10.65
N ASP A 111 -4.48 -17.09 11.54
CA ASP A 111 -4.61 -17.23 12.98
C ASP A 111 -4.86 -15.86 13.65
N ASP A 112 -5.33 -14.87 12.88
CA ASP A 112 -5.55 -13.48 13.28
C ASP A 112 -4.30 -12.80 13.86
N LYS A 113 -3.10 -13.16 13.39
CA LYS A 113 -1.84 -12.50 13.81
C LYS A 113 -1.41 -11.47 12.78
N TRP A 114 -0.85 -10.36 13.28
CA TRP A 114 -0.32 -9.31 12.42
C TRP A 114 1.01 -9.72 11.78
N ILE A 115 1.05 -9.57 10.46
CA ILE A 115 2.27 -9.60 9.65
C ILE A 115 2.50 -8.20 9.13
N ARG A 116 3.65 -7.61 9.46
CA ARG A 116 4.12 -6.33 8.93
C ARG A 116 4.91 -6.55 7.65
N ILE A 117 4.60 -5.77 6.63
CA ILE A 117 5.27 -5.78 5.32
C ILE A 117 5.91 -4.42 5.11
N SER A 118 7.25 -4.39 5.03
CA SER A 118 8.04 -3.18 4.80
C SER A 118 8.11 -2.88 3.32
N MET A 119 7.46 -1.80 2.90
CA MET A 119 7.37 -1.36 1.52
C MET A 119 8.24 -0.12 1.31
N GLU A 120 9.07 -0.15 0.27
CA GLU A 120 9.96 0.95 -0.10
C GLU A 120 9.82 1.30 -1.58
N LYS A 121 10.47 2.38 -2.03
CA LYS A 121 10.56 2.76 -3.44
C LYS A 121 10.79 1.57 -4.36
N GLY A 122 9.92 1.41 -5.36
CA GLY A 122 9.97 0.33 -6.35
C GLY A 122 9.10 -0.88 -6.00
N ASP A 123 8.57 -0.96 -4.78
CA ASP A 123 7.70 -2.06 -4.35
C ASP A 123 6.24 -1.81 -4.74
N MET A 124 5.63 -2.80 -5.37
CA MET A 124 4.21 -2.85 -5.69
C MET A 124 3.57 -4.01 -4.93
N ILE A 125 2.47 -3.74 -4.24
CA ILE A 125 1.67 -4.72 -3.49
C ILE A 125 0.21 -4.66 -3.93
N THR A 126 -0.41 -5.84 -3.99
CA THR A 126 -1.87 -6.01 -4.13
C THR A 126 -2.36 -6.77 -2.91
N LEU A 127 -3.22 -6.14 -2.11
CA LEU A 127 -3.94 -6.73 -1.00
C LEU A 127 -5.31 -7.19 -1.50
N PRO A 128 -5.68 -8.47 -1.34
CA PRO A 128 -6.92 -9.00 -1.90
C PRO A 128 -8.15 -8.45 -1.17
N ALA A 129 -9.26 -8.30 -1.90
CA ALA A 129 -10.55 -7.93 -1.33
C ALA A 129 -10.90 -8.80 -0.10
N GLY A 130 -11.36 -8.14 0.96
CA GLY A 130 -11.77 -8.80 2.21
C GLY A 130 -10.64 -9.10 3.20
N ILE A 131 -9.36 -8.88 2.86
CA ILE A 131 -8.28 -9.01 3.85
C ILE A 131 -8.33 -7.85 4.86
N TYR A 132 -8.23 -8.17 6.14
CA TYR A 132 -8.02 -7.17 7.17
C TYR A 132 -6.60 -6.65 7.09
N HIS A 133 -6.48 -5.33 6.95
CA HIS A 133 -5.21 -4.65 6.81
C HIS A 133 -5.25 -3.24 7.40
N ARG A 134 -4.07 -2.65 7.53
CA ARG A 134 -3.86 -1.25 7.89
C ARG A 134 -2.53 -0.77 7.33
N PHE A 135 -2.37 0.55 7.25
CA PHE A 135 -1.17 1.21 6.74
C PHE A 135 -0.63 2.24 7.73
N THR A 136 0.70 2.30 7.87
CA THR A 136 1.39 3.37 8.60
C THR A 136 2.67 3.77 7.88
N LEU A 137 3.08 5.03 8.04
CA LEU A 137 4.45 5.43 7.72
C LEU A 137 5.42 4.77 8.72
N ASP A 138 6.69 4.69 8.35
CA ASP A 138 7.77 4.24 9.24
C ASP A 138 8.46 5.45 9.94
N GLU A 139 9.52 5.15 10.70
CA GLU A 139 10.32 6.15 11.42
C GLU A 139 11.26 6.99 10.53
N ASN A 140 11.29 6.78 9.21
CA ASN A 140 12.11 7.59 8.27
C ASN A 140 11.46 8.97 8.00
N VAL A 141 11.12 9.62 9.11
CA VAL A 141 10.39 10.88 9.34
C VAL A 141 11.08 12.09 8.70
N CYS A 142 12.36 12.04 8.36
CA CYS A 142 13.04 13.16 7.71
C CYS A 142 12.54 13.42 6.27
N TYR A 143 11.86 12.44 5.65
CA TYR A 143 11.43 12.47 4.25
C TYR A 143 9.98 11.99 4.06
N HIS A 144 9.02 12.39 4.90
CA HIS A 144 7.60 11.94 4.81
C HIS A 144 6.85 12.35 3.52
N LYS A 145 7.48 12.31 2.34
CA LYS A 145 6.81 12.27 1.06
C LYS A 145 6.82 10.81 0.64
N LEU A 146 5.69 10.15 0.82
CA LEU A 146 5.44 8.85 0.22
C LEU A 146 4.49 9.04 -0.96
N PRO A 147 5.00 9.42 -2.16
CA PRO A 147 4.24 9.29 -3.38
C PRO A 147 4.07 7.80 -3.69
N TYR A 148 2.84 7.38 -3.91
CA TYR A 148 2.55 6.07 -4.46
C TYR A 148 1.48 6.17 -5.52
N VAL A 149 1.50 5.21 -6.42
CA VAL A 149 0.47 5.00 -7.41
C VAL A 149 -0.65 4.17 -6.80
N LEU A 150 -1.87 4.70 -6.83
CA LEU A 150 -3.10 3.97 -6.52
C LEU A 150 -3.67 3.43 -7.83
N MET A 151 -3.97 2.14 -7.88
CA MET A 151 -4.60 1.50 -9.05
C MET A 151 -5.92 0.84 -8.68
N THR A 152 -6.90 0.89 -9.59
CA THR A 152 -8.20 0.22 -9.40
C THR A 152 -8.86 -0.08 -10.75
N ASN A 153 -9.78 -1.04 -10.74
CA ASN A 153 -10.69 -1.34 -11.84
C ASN A 153 -12.05 -0.62 -11.72
N ARG A 154 -12.31 0.14 -10.62
CA ARG A 154 -13.60 0.81 -10.38
C ARG A 154 -13.47 2.32 -10.19
N CYS A 155 -14.07 3.08 -11.12
CA CYS A 155 -13.99 4.54 -11.19
C CYS A 155 -14.59 5.28 -9.97
N HIS A 156 -15.58 4.73 -9.27
CA HIS A 156 -16.33 5.46 -8.22
C HIS A 156 -15.63 5.49 -6.84
N LYS A 157 -14.59 4.68 -6.61
CA LYS A 157 -13.82 4.70 -5.35
C LYS A 157 -12.74 5.79 -5.30
N PHE A 158 -12.44 6.39 -6.44
CA PHE A 158 -11.36 7.36 -6.61
C PHE A 158 -11.55 8.64 -5.76
N SER A 159 -12.79 9.02 -5.50
CA SER A 159 -13.16 10.25 -4.79
C SER A 159 -12.92 10.23 -3.28
N PHE A 160 -12.73 9.07 -2.65
CA PHE A 160 -12.53 8.98 -1.19
C PHE A 160 -11.07 9.19 -0.76
N ILE A 161 -10.12 8.84 -1.63
CA ILE A 161 -8.69 8.89 -1.31
C ILE A 161 -8.05 10.15 -1.92
N SER A 162 -8.40 10.47 -3.18
CA SER A 162 -7.91 11.66 -3.89
C SER A 162 -8.95 12.78 -3.82
N SER A 163 -8.62 13.88 -3.14
CA SER A 163 -9.43 15.10 -3.15
C SER A 163 -9.47 15.78 -4.52
N ALA A 164 -8.78 15.24 -5.54
CA ALA A 164 -8.63 15.84 -6.86
C ALA A 164 -9.59 15.30 -7.92
N VAL A 165 -10.31 14.20 -7.67
CA VAL A 165 -11.19 13.60 -8.69
C VAL A 165 -12.65 13.89 -8.38
N THR A 166 -13.14 14.98 -8.95
CA THR A 166 -14.57 15.12 -9.24
C THR A 166 -14.96 14.04 -10.27
N ALA A 167 -16.11 13.41 -10.08
CA ALA A 167 -16.63 12.26 -10.86
C ALA A 167 -16.80 12.50 -12.38
N SER A 168 -16.29 13.60 -12.93
CA SER A 168 -16.59 14.12 -14.25
C SER A 168 -15.58 13.73 -15.35
N HIS A 169 -14.44 13.13 -15.01
CA HIS A 169 -13.40 12.77 -15.98
C HIS A 169 -13.23 11.25 -16.15
N CYS A 170 -14.33 10.56 -16.43
CA CYS A 170 -14.32 9.15 -16.87
C CYS A 170 -13.70 9.03 -18.27
N HIS A 171 -12.39 9.08 -18.42
CA HIS A 171 -11.71 8.57 -19.62
C HIS A 171 -11.24 7.14 -19.36
N VAL A 172 -12.03 6.21 -19.90
CA VAL A 172 -11.57 4.84 -20.20
C VAL A 172 -10.44 5.00 -21.21
N TYR A 173 -9.20 4.67 -20.81
CA TYR A 173 -8.14 4.52 -21.80
C TYR A 173 -8.57 3.41 -22.77
N PRO A 174 -8.50 3.64 -24.10
CA PRO A 174 -8.96 2.69 -25.11
C PRO A 174 -8.16 1.38 -25.09
#